data_AF-A0A7C7M836-F1
#
_entry.id   AF-A0A7C7M836-F1
#
_cell.length_a   1.000
_cell.length_b   1.000
_cell.length_c   1.000
_cell.angle_alpha   90.00
_cell.angle_beta   90.00
_cell.angle_gamma   90.00
#
_symmetry.space_group_name_H-M   'P 1'
#
loop_
_entity.id
_entity.type
_entity.pdbx_description
1 polymer ?
#
loop_
_entity_poly.entity_id
_entity_poly.type
_entity_poly.pdbx_seq_one_letter_code
_entity_poly.pdbx_strand_id
1 'polypeptide(L)'
;MTIIATIIVLGVLIFVHELGHFAAAKGVGVEVQRFSIGLGPKVLGYKHGETEYVLSAIPLGGYVKMAGMGEDEMLEKLEGGSDGSPRTPGPRDFDAKPIWARTLVISAGVIANMLFAFGVLTYVIAEWGVPELSTTRLGTVHTEFLPPGTESLTGISAGSRFVRIGEADVSSWGDVERGLFEAPPGPIRIDLAQPDHSVEIRIPVGETERRALVRSVESWAEAGVGSVIPGSPADKAGVESGDRVTAVGGTAVENWFEFTREIESRPGERVEITLVREGREIVRAVILDAEEEGGVRVGKMGVYQSVGAVSYSPVPLNEAVVYG
;
A
#
# COMPACT_ATOMS: atom_id res chain seq x y z
N MET A 1 1.15 -10.69 13.14
CA MET A 1 1.16 -9.58 14.12
C MET A 1 1.03 -10.15 15.52
N THR A 2 1.82 -9.70 16.49
CA THR A 2 1.72 -10.14 17.88
C THR A 2 0.58 -9.40 18.58
N ILE A 3 -0.14 -10.06 19.49
CA ILE A 3 -1.23 -9.47 20.29
C ILE A 3 -0.79 -8.16 20.97
N ILE A 4 0.47 -8.12 21.42
CA ILE A 4 1.08 -6.95 22.04
C ILE A 4 1.13 -5.75 21.08
N ALA A 5 1.53 -5.96 19.81
CA ALA A 5 1.56 -4.90 18.82
C ALA A 5 0.15 -4.34 18.55
N THR A 6 -0.86 -5.22 18.50
CA THR A 6 -2.27 -4.80 18.37
C THR A 6 -2.72 -3.94 19.54
N ILE A 7 -2.39 -4.32 20.78
CA ILE A 7 -2.73 -3.53 21.98
C ILE A 7 -2.07 -2.16 21.94
N ILE A 8 -0.80 -2.08 21.55
CA ILE A 8 -0.06 -0.80 21.47
C ILE A 8 -0.67 0.10 20.40
N VAL A 9 -0.85 -0.40 19.17
CA VAL A 9 -1.40 0.40 18.06
C VAL A 9 -2.81 0.89 18.38
N LEU A 10 -3.67 0.00 18.89
CA LEU A 10 -5.03 0.36 19.28
C LEU A 10 -5.03 1.36 20.44
N GLY A 11 -4.16 1.18 21.44
CA GLY A 11 -4.02 2.10 22.57
C GLY A 11 -3.60 3.52 22.14
N VAL A 12 -2.64 3.63 21.22
CA VAL A 12 -2.23 4.94 20.67
C VAL A 12 -3.36 5.59 19.87
N LEU A 13 -4.04 4.83 19.01
CA LEU A 13 -5.15 5.36 18.20
C LEU A 13 -6.32 5.85 19.05
N ILE A 14 -6.66 5.12 20.13
CA ILE A 14 -7.71 5.54 21.05
C ILE A 14 -7.25 6.75 21.86
N PHE A 15 -6.01 6.76 22.35
CA PHE A 15 -5.47 7.91 23.09
C PHE A 15 -5.54 9.20 22.27
N VAL A 16 -5.13 9.16 21.00
CA VAL A 16 -5.21 10.31 20.10
C VAL A 16 -6.66 10.74 19.85
N HIS A 17 -7.57 9.77 19.67
CA HIS A 17 -9.00 10.01 19.50
C HIS A 17 -9.60 10.76 20.71
N GLU A 18 -9.36 10.25 21.92
CA GLU A 18 -9.82 10.88 23.16
C GLU A 18 -9.17 12.24 23.36
N LEU A 19 -7.88 12.39 23.02
CA LEU A 19 -7.18 13.67 23.10
C LEU A 19 -7.83 14.72 22.18
N GLY A 20 -8.33 14.31 21.01
CA GLY A 20 -9.11 15.17 20.11
C GLY A 20 -10.36 15.72 20.78
N HIS A 21 -11.20 14.84 21.32
CA HIS A 21 -12.40 15.23 22.07
C HIS A 21 -12.07 16.14 23.25
N PHE A 22 -11.04 15.79 24.02
CA PHE A 22 -10.57 16.58 25.16
C PHE A 22 -10.15 18.00 24.77
N ALA A 23 -9.29 18.11 23.76
CA ALA A 23 -8.77 19.39 23.29
C ALA A 23 -9.89 20.28 22.74
N ALA A 24 -10.80 19.71 21.94
CA ALA A 24 -11.94 20.44 21.40
C ALA A 24 -12.88 20.92 22.51
N ALA A 25 -13.21 20.05 23.48
CA ALA A 25 -14.09 20.38 24.59
C ALA A 25 -13.52 21.54 25.42
N LYS A 26 -12.24 21.48 25.78
CA LYS A 26 -11.54 22.56 26.47
C LYS A 26 -11.51 23.85 25.63
N GLY A 27 -11.26 23.74 24.33
CA GLY A 27 -11.20 24.87 23.39
C GLY A 27 -12.51 25.66 23.28
N VAL A 28 -13.67 24.99 23.39
CA VAL A 28 -14.99 25.64 23.36
C VAL A 28 -15.57 25.90 24.77
N GLY A 29 -14.75 25.71 25.80
CA GLY A 29 -15.09 26.00 27.19
C GLY A 29 -16.11 25.04 27.81
N VAL A 30 -16.18 23.79 27.32
CA VAL A 30 -16.89 22.69 28.00
C VAL A 30 -16.06 22.22 29.18
N GLU A 31 -16.71 22.00 30.32
CA GLU A 31 -16.05 21.40 31.48
C GLU A 31 -15.82 19.91 31.23
N VAL A 32 -14.55 19.49 31.32
CA VAL A 32 -14.16 18.08 31.27
C VAL A 32 -13.80 17.62 32.67
N GLN A 33 -14.54 16.66 33.19
CA GLN A 33 -14.39 16.16 34.56
C GLN A 33 -13.29 15.10 34.63
N ARG A 34 -13.21 14.23 33.61
CA ARG A 34 -12.21 13.16 33.57
C ARG A 34 -11.71 12.91 32.15
N PHE A 35 -10.40 12.69 32.04
CA PHE A 35 -9.72 12.15 30.86
C PHE A 35 -9.08 10.83 31.26
N SER A 36 -9.56 9.71 30.72
CA SER A 36 -9.08 8.38 31.07
C SER A 36 -8.41 7.69 29.88
N ILE A 37 -7.23 7.12 30.13
CA ILE A 37 -6.58 6.17 29.23
C ILE A 37 -6.87 4.78 29.79
N GLY A 38 -7.52 3.94 28.99
CA GLY A 38 -8.03 2.65 29.43
C GLY A 38 -9.40 2.72 30.11
N LEU A 39 -9.92 1.54 30.42
CA LEU A 39 -11.23 1.31 31.06
C LEU A 39 -11.10 0.60 32.41
N GLY A 40 -12.17 0.64 33.21
CA GLY A 40 -12.24 -0.02 34.51
C GLY A 40 -11.59 0.77 35.64
N PRO A 41 -11.13 0.11 36.72
CA PRO A 41 -10.69 0.80 37.92
C PRO A 41 -9.41 1.61 37.68
N LYS A 42 -9.38 2.81 38.29
CA LYS A 42 -8.23 3.70 38.31
C LYS A 42 -7.02 3.02 38.94
N VAL A 43 -5.94 2.91 38.18
CA VAL A 43 -4.62 2.44 38.66
C VAL A 43 -3.79 3.62 39.14
N LEU A 44 -3.73 4.67 38.33
CA LEU A 44 -3.00 5.91 38.63
C LEU A 44 -3.82 7.10 38.15
N GLY A 45 -3.69 8.24 38.82
CA GLY A 45 -4.21 9.48 38.26
C GLY A 45 -4.05 10.67 39.17
N TYR A 46 -4.09 11.85 38.58
CA TYR A 46 -3.92 13.12 39.25
C TYR A 46 -4.97 14.11 38.76
N LYS A 47 -5.33 15.07 39.62
CA LYS A 47 -6.26 16.14 39.26
C LYS A 47 -5.48 17.40 38.93
N HIS A 48 -5.76 18.00 37.78
CA HIS A 48 -5.22 19.30 37.41
C HIS A 48 -6.36 20.23 36.96
N GLY A 49 -6.55 21.31 37.72
CA GLY A 49 -7.72 22.17 37.60
C GLY A 49 -9.01 21.39 37.89
N GLU A 50 -9.93 21.44 36.94
CA GLU A 50 -11.23 20.74 37.00
C GLU A 50 -11.18 19.29 36.49
N THR A 51 -10.12 18.91 35.77
CA THR A 51 -10.02 17.60 35.10
C THR A 51 -9.19 16.61 35.91
N GLU A 52 -9.74 15.41 36.10
CA GLU A 52 -9.03 14.24 36.60
C GLU A 52 -8.41 13.45 35.44
N TYR A 53 -7.09 13.26 35.45
CA TYR A 53 -6.36 12.46 34.48
C TYR A 53 -6.12 11.08 35.06
N VAL A 54 -6.61 10.03 34.40
CA VAL A 54 -6.64 8.67 34.92
C VAL A 54 -5.98 7.70 33.93
N LEU A 55 -5.18 6.78 34.47
CA LEU A 55 -4.75 5.57 33.80
C LEU A 55 -5.47 4.40 34.46
N SER A 56 -6.26 3.67 33.68
CA SER A 56 -7.12 2.59 34.16
C SER A 56 -6.52 1.21 33.88
N ALA A 57 -7.00 0.19 34.58
CA ALA A 57 -6.39 -1.14 34.58
C ALA A 57 -6.46 -1.86 33.22
N ILE A 58 -7.49 -1.61 32.41
CA ILE A 58 -7.67 -2.23 31.11
C ILE A 58 -7.13 -1.26 30.05
N PRO A 59 -6.01 -1.57 29.35
CA PRO A 59 -5.38 -0.66 28.40
C PRO A 59 -6.14 -0.56 27.06
N LEU A 60 -7.24 -1.28 26.91
CA LEU A 60 -8.11 -1.28 25.74
C LEU A 60 -9.21 -0.24 25.96
N GLY A 61 -9.12 0.91 25.29
CA GLY A 61 -10.11 1.97 25.41
C GLY A 61 -9.58 3.24 26.08
N GLY A 62 -10.49 4.16 26.31
CA GLY A 62 -10.28 5.46 26.92
C GLY A 62 -11.60 6.22 26.83
N TYR A 63 -11.72 7.31 27.57
CA TYR A 63 -12.92 8.15 27.48
C TYR A 63 -12.66 9.57 28.01
N VAL A 64 -13.45 10.51 27.51
CA VAL A 64 -13.52 11.89 27.99
C VAL A 64 -14.89 12.17 28.59
N LYS A 65 -14.95 12.28 29.92
CA LYS A 65 -16.17 12.61 30.65
C LYS A 65 -16.42 14.11 30.65
N MET A 66 -17.46 14.53 29.93
CA MET A 66 -17.84 15.93 29.76
C MET A 66 -19.09 16.28 30.56
N ALA A 67 -19.08 17.46 31.18
CA ALA A 67 -20.23 17.95 31.91
C ALA A 67 -21.44 18.11 30.97
N GLY A 68 -22.58 17.52 31.33
CA GLY A 68 -23.83 17.70 30.60
C GLY A 68 -23.88 17.03 29.22
N MET A 69 -23.08 15.99 29.01
CA MET A 69 -23.31 14.99 27.97
C MET A 69 -23.96 13.79 28.68
N GLY A 70 -25.23 13.49 28.41
CA GLY A 70 -25.94 12.41 29.07
C GLY A 70 -25.28 11.07 28.78
N GLU A 71 -24.78 10.39 29.81
CA GLU A 71 -24.12 9.08 29.69
C GLU A 71 -25.16 7.96 29.85
N ASP A 72 -25.10 6.93 28.99
CA ASP A 72 -25.85 5.69 29.19
C ASP A 72 -25.34 4.99 30.46
N GLU A 73 -26.24 4.52 31.32
CA GLU A 73 -25.91 3.84 32.60
C GLU A 73 -24.97 2.62 32.43
N MET A 74 -24.89 2.03 31.24
CA MET A 74 -23.95 0.94 30.92
C MET A 74 -22.50 1.41 30.77
N LEU A 75 -22.27 2.56 30.14
CA LEU A 75 -20.94 3.15 29.97
C LEU A 75 -20.40 3.62 31.32
N GLU A 76 -21.26 4.22 32.16
CA GLU A 76 -20.91 4.68 33.50
C GLU A 76 -20.35 3.54 34.40
N LYS A 77 -20.85 2.31 34.23
CA LYS A 77 -20.34 1.12 34.93
C LYS A 77 -18.99 0.64 34.40
N LEU A 78 -18.74 0.75 33.10
CA LEU A 78 -17.47 0.39 32.46
C LEU A 78 -16.36 1.42 32.76
N GLU A 79 -16.75 2.67 33.02
CA GLU A 79 -15.92 3.78 33.46
C GLU A 79 -15.57 3.75 34.96
N GLY A 80 -16.00 2.70 35.69
CA GLY A 80 -15.74 2.53 37.12
C GLY A 80 -16.55 3.47 38.02
N GLY A 81 -17.81 3.74 37.64
CA GLY A 81 -18.65 4.83 38.16
C GLY A 81 -18.84 4.94 39.67
N SER A 82 -19.04 6.18 40.13
CA SER A 82 -20.36 6.73 40.49
C SER A 82 -20.20 8.21 40.88
N ASP A 83 -21.01 9.08 40.32
CA ASP A 83 -21.62 10.19 41.09
C ASP A 83 -22.89 10.62 40.35
N GLY A 84 -23.94 9.81 40.49
CA GLY A 84 -25.33 10.13 40.10
C GLY A 84 -25.94 11.24 40.96
N SER A 85 -25.13 12.23 41.34
CA SER A 85 -25.58 13.43 42.01
C SER A 85 -26.33 14.30 41.00
N PRO A 86 -27.56 14.76 41.31
CA PRO A 86 -28.31 15.65 40.42
C PRO A 86 -27.48 16.91 40.18
N ARG A 87 -26.87 17.02 39.00
CA ARG A 87 -26.07 18.18 38.66
C ARG A 87 -27.00 19.29 38.17
N THR A 88 -26.84 20.48 38.73
CA THR A 88 -27.53 21.67 38.21
C THR A 88 -26.91 22.02 36.85
N PRO A 89 -27.70 22.14 35.78
CA PRO A 89 -27.17 22.50 34.46
C PRO A 89 -26.39 23.81 34.52
N GLY A 90 -25.16 23.80 34.01
CA GLY A 90 -24.24 24.92 34.01
C GLY A 90 -23.98 25.48 32.60
N PRO A 91 -23.53 26.74 32.47
CA PRO A 91 -23.20 27.34 31.17
C PRO A 91 -21.96 26.71 30.49
N ARG A 92 -21.22 25.86 31.22
CA ARG A 92 -20.07 25.09 30.71
C ARG A 92 -20.42 23.65 30.36
N ASP A 93 -21.70 23.32 30.40
CA ASP A 93 -22.20 22.02 29.97
C ASP A 93 -22.14 21.89 28.46
N PHE A 94 -21.86 20.68 27.99
CA PHE A 94 -21.89 20.32 26.59
C PHE A 94 -23.24 20.70 25.96
N ASP A 95 -24.36 20.30 26.57
CA ASP A 95 -25.71 20.59 26.07
C ASP A 95 -26.08 22.08 26.08
N ALA A 96 -25.39 22.90 26.88
CA ALA A 96 -25.58 24.35 26.88
C ALA A 96 -24.80 25.06 25.75
N LYS A 97 -23.92 24.36 25.02
CA LYS A 97 -23.12 24.96 23.93
C LYS A 97 -23.91 25.07 22.62
N PRO A 98 -23.58 26.09 21.79
CA PRO A 98 -24.15 26.20 20.46
C PRO A 98 -23.84 24.95 19.61
N ILE A 99 -24.69 24.66 18.63
CA ILE A 99 -24.62 23.44 17.82
C ILE A 99 -23.24 23.25 17.19
N TRP A 100 -22.64 24.30 16.62
CA TRP A 100 -21.32 24.21 15.99
C TRP A 100 -20.23 23.71 16.95
N ALA A 101 -20.28 24.10 18.23
CA ALA A 101 -19.30 23.72 19.23
C ALA A 101 -19.50 22.26 19.63
N ARG A 102 -20.75 21.82 19.79
CA ARG A 102 -21.08 20.42 20.03
C ARG A 102 -20.67 19.53 18.86
N THR A 103 -20.96 19.94 17.63
CA THR A 103 -20.54 19.25 16.42
C THR A 103 -19.02 19.13 16.34
N LEU A 104 -18.28 20.21 16.61
CA LEU A 104 -16.82 20.17 16.63
C LEU A 104 -16.30 19.14 17.65
N VAL A 105 -16.82 19.17 18.88
CA VAL A 105 -16.41 18.26 19.95
C VAL A 105 -16.74 16.81 19.61
N ILE A 106 -17.92 16.50 19.08
CA ILE A 106 -18.29 15.13 18.66
C ILE A 106 -17.43 14.64 17.49
N SER A 107 -17.07 15.50 16.54
CA SER A 107 -16.23 15.10 15.40
C SER A 107 -14.73 15.09 15.72
N ALA A 108 -14.31 15.69 16.85
CA ALA A 108 -12.91 15.96 17.15
C ALA A 108 -12.04 14.70 17.24
N GLY A 109 -12.57 13.60 17.76
CA GLY A 109 -11.81 12.34 17.83
C GLY A 109 -11.48 11.78 16.44
N VAL A 110 -12.42 11.86 15.49
CA VAL A 110 -12.17 11.43 14.10
C VAL A 110 -11.16 12.36 13.44
N ILE A 111 -11.32 13.67 13.60
CA ILE A 111 -10.39 14.68 13.05
C ILE A 111 -8.98 14.46 13.61
N ALA A 112 -8.84 14.23 14.91
CA ALA A 112 -7.53 13.98 15.54
C ALA A 112 -6.85 12.73 14.98
N ASN A 113 -7.59 11.64 14.79
CA ASN A 113 -7.04 10.42 14.19
C ASN A 113 -6.66 10.62 12.71
N MET A 114 -7.43 11.39 11.95
CA MET A 114 -7.05 11.74 10.57
C MET A 114 -5.75 12.54 10.53
N LEU A 115 -5.62 13.56 11.37
CA LEU A 115 -4.39 14.38 11.46
C LEU A 115 -3.19 13.56 11.94
N PHE A 116 -3.41 12.64 12.88
CA PHE A 116 -2.37 11.74 13.36
C PHE A 116 -1.94 10.75 12.27
N ALA A 117 -2.89 10.13 11.56
CA ALA A 117 -2.59 9.25 10.45
C ALA A 117 -1.81 9.97 9.34
N PHE A 118 -2.25 11.18 8.96
CA PHE A 118 -1.54 12.06 8.04
C PHE A 118 -0.09 12.29 8.50
N GLY A 119 0.10 12.75 9.75
CA GLY A 119 1.44 13.05 10.28
C GLY A 119 2.35 11.83 10.39
N VAL A 120 1.82 10.67 10.80
CA VAL A 120 2.58 9.42 10.85
C VAL A 120 2.97 8.96 9.45
N LEU A 121 2.06 9.03 8.47
CA LEU A 121 2.35 8.64 7.10
C LEU A 121 3.40 9.56 6.46
N THR A 122 3.23 10.88 6.61
CA THR A 122 4.22 11.86 6.16
C THR A 122 5.59 11.60 6.80
N TYR A 123 5.64 11.33 8.09
CA TYR A 123 6.90 11.05 8.79
C TYR A 123 7.56 9.75 8.28
N VAL A 124 6.78 8.68 8.14
CA VAL A 124 7.27 7.39 7.62
C VAL A 124 7.84 7.54 6.21
N ILE A 125 7.16 8.26 5.33
CA ILE A 125 7.61 8.49 3.96
C ILE A 125 8.85 9.41 3.93
N ALA A 126 8.92 10.41 4.79
CA ALA A 126 10.08 11.29 4.87
C ALA A 126 11.34 10.56 5.37
N GLU A 127 11.18 9.66 6.34
CA GLU A 127 12.31 8.94 6.96
C GLU A 127 12.74 7.72 6.13
N TRP A 128 11.77 6.95 5.63
CA TRP A 128 12.04 5.69 4.94
C TRP A 128 11.83 5.76 3.44
N GLY A 129 11.30 6.84 2.88
CA GLY A 129 11.04 6.97 1.46
C GLY A 129 9.83 6.17 0.98
N VAL A 130 9.61 6.19 -0.33
CA VAL A 130 8.57 5.38 -1.00
C VAL A 130 9.21 4.12 -1.58
N PRO A 131 8.61 2.94 -1.39
CA PRO A 131 9.09 1.71 -2.01
C PRO A 131 8.92 1.80 -3.53
N GLU A 132 10.02 1.72 -4.27
CA GLU A 132 10.07 1.68 -5.73
C GLU A 132 10.84 0.45 -6.19
N LEU A 133 10.50 -0.09 -7.37
CA LEU A 133 11.30 -1.15 -7.97
C LEU A 133 12.64 -0.57 -8.43
N SER A 134 13.73 -1.14 -7.91
CA SER A 134 15.10 -0.67 -8.15
C SER A 134 15.65 -1.11 -9.51
N THR A 135 14.85 -0.97 -10.56
CA THR A 135 15.17 -1.41 -11.91
C THR A 135 14.59 -0.45 -12.93
N THR A 136 15.34 -0.20 -13.98
CA THR A 136 14.85 0.48 -15.19
C THR A 136 14.75 -0.50 -16.36
N ARG A 137 14.88 -1.80 -16.08
CA ARG A 137 14.92 -2.84 -17.10
C ARG A 137 13.50 -3.12 -17.61
N LEU A 138 13.29 -2.98 -18.90
CA LEU A 138 12.03 -3.28 -19.58
C LEU A 138 11.81 -4.80 -19.62
N GLY A 139 10.65 -5.27 -19.15
CA GLY A 139 10.21 -6.65 -19.23
C GLY A 139 9.45 -6.94 -20.53
N THR A 140 8.40 -6.17 -20.78
CA THR A 140 7.55 -6.33 -21.97
C THR A 140 6.89 -5.02 -22.37
N VAL A 141 6.43 -4.96 -23.63
CA VAL A 141 5.57 -3.90 -24.16
C VAL A 141 4.23 -4.51 -24.58
N HIS A 142 3.16 -4.09 -23.92
CA HIS A 142 1.78 -4.50 -24.16
C HIS A 142 1.17 -3.65 -25.28
N THR A 143 1.15 -4.20 -26.48
CA THR A 143 0.76 -3.49 -27.70
C THR A 143 -0.69 -2.99 -27.71
N GLU A 144 -1.56 -3.67 -26.98
CA GLU A 144 -2.99 -3.36 -26.81
C GLU A 144 -3.25 -2.05 -26.06
N PHE A 145 -2.27 -1.55 -25.31
CA PHE A 145 -2.37 -0.30 -24.56
C PHE A 145 -1.63 0.87 -25.21
N LEU A 146 -0.91 0.64 -26.32
CA LEU A 146 -0.11 1.68 -26.97
C LEU A 146 -0.99 2.79 -27.56
N PRO A 147 -0.84 4.05 -27.12
CA PRO A 147 -1.48 5.17 -27.78
C PRO A 147 -0.84 5.48 -29.14
N PRO A 148 -1.57 6.16 -30.05
CA PRO A 148 -1.02 6.58 -31.33
C PRO A 148 0.25 7.44 -31.18
N GLY A 149 1.28 7.14 -31.97
CA GLY A 149 2.57 7.83 -31.95
C GLY A 149 3.59 7.28 -30.94
N THR A 150 3.29 6.15 -30.29
CA THR A 150 4.18 5.48 -29.33
C THR A 150 4.65 4.10 -29.82
N GLU A 151 4.36 3.77 -31.08
CA GLU A 151 4.58 2.44 -31.68
C GLU A 151 6.06 2.05 -31.69
N SER A 152 6.97 3.02 -31.70
CA SER A 152 8.42 2.80 -31.61
C SER A 152 8.86 2.10 -30.33
N LEU A 153 8.05 2.10 -29.26
CA LEU A 153 8.32 1.31 -28.05
C LEU A 153 8.37 -0.19 -28.34
N THR A 154 7.62 -0.69 -29.33
CA THR A 154 7.64 -2.11 -29.72
C THR A 154 8.98 -2.56 -30.30
N GLY A 155 9.79 -1.62 -30.76
CA GLY A 155 11.15 -1.89 -31.26
C GLY A 155 12.18 -2.07 -30.15
N ILE A 156 11.84 -1.77 -28.90
CA ILE A 156 12.74 -1.93 -27.76
C ILE A 156 12.79 -3.40 -27.38
N SER A 157 13.99 -3.99 -27.40
CA SER A 157 14.18 -5.36 -26.95
C SER A 157 13.91 -5.49 -25.45
N ALA A 158 13.19 -6.54 -25.05
CA ALA A 158 13.07 -6.91 -23.65
C ALA A 158 14.47 -7.03 -23.02
N GLY A 159 14.60 -6.56 -21.79
CA GLY A 159 15.87 -6.51 -21.07
C GLY A 159 16.66 -5.21 -21.25
N SER A 160 16.28 -4.33 -22.19
CA SER A 160 16.85 -2.98 -22.31
C SER A 160 16.58 -2.15 -21.05
N ARG A 161 17.44 -1.19 -20.72
CA ARG A 161 17.32 -0.35 -19.52
C ARG A 161 17.03 1.10 -19.90
N PHE A 162 15.96 1.68 -19.37
CA PHE A 162 15.72 3.12 -19.47
C PHE A 162 16.82 3.88 -18.72
N VAL A 163 17.37 4.90 -19.37
CA VAL A 163 18.39 5.80 -18.78
C VAL A 163 17.85 7.21 -18.68
N ARG A 164 17.13 7.67 -19.70
CA ARG A 164 16.55 9.02 -19.73
C ARG A 164 15.28 9.05 -20.59
N ILE A 165 14.27 9.78 -20.14
CA ILE A 165 12.99 10.00 -20.83
C ILE A 165 12.81 11.50 -20.99
N GLY A 166 12.97 12.00 -22.22
CA GLY A 166 13.04 13.43 -22.50
C GLY A 166 14.25 14.06 -21.80
N GLU A 167 13.98 14.97 -20.86
CA GLU A 167 14.99 15.65 -20.04
C GLU A 167 15.23 14.98 -18.68
N ALA A 168 14.39 14.00 -18.29
CA ALA A 168 14.44 13.38 -16.97
C ALA A 168 15.32 12.12 -16.96
N ASP A 169 16.35 12.10 -16.12
CA ASP A 169 17.14 10.90 -15.84
C ASP A 169 16.30 9.87 -15.07
N VAL A 170 16.54 8.59 -15.35
CA VAL A 170 15.76 7.48 -14.81
C VAL A 170 16.66 6.54 -14.04
N SER A 171 16.32 6.28 -12.78
CA SER A 171 17.07 5.40 -11.88
C SER A 171 16.22 4.27 -11.27
N SER A 172 14.91 4.46 -11.20
CA SER A 172 13.94 3.47 -10.73
C SER A 172 12.85 3.22 -11.77
N TRP A 173 12.01 2.20 -11.55
CA TRP A 173 10.84 1.99 -12.39
C TRP A 173 9.80 3.09 -12.17
N GLY A 174 9.73 3.64 -10.95
CA GLY A 174 8.88 4.80 -10.66
C GLY A 174 9.25 6.01 -11.51
N ASP A 175 10.55 6.23 -11.75
CA ASP A 175 11.02 7.28 -12.67
C ASP A 175 10.60 7.02 -14.13
N VAL A 176 10.54 5.75 -14.56
CA VAL A 176 10.04 5.38 -15.89
C VAL A 176 8.56 5.76 -16.03
N GLU A 177 7.74 5.29 -15.09
CA GLU A 177 6.29 5.54 -15.10
C GLU A 177 5.99 7.04 -15.03
N ARG A 178 6.66 7.76 -14.11
CA ARG A 178 6.53 9.22 -13.95
C ARG A 178 7.01 9.96 -15.19
N GLY A 179 8.17 9.58 -15.74
CA GLY A 179 8.73 10.18 -16.96
C GLY A 179 7.80 10.06 -18.16
N LEU A 180 7.16 8.90 -18.35
CA LEU A 180 6.16 8.70 -19.42
C LEU A 180 4.85 9.45 -19.14
N PHE A 181 4.43 9.54 -17.87
CA PHE A 181 3.18 10.17 -17.49
C PHE A 181 3.22 11.70 -17.47
N GLU A 182 4.32 12.30 -17.01
CA GLU A 182 4.43 13.74 -16.74
C GLU A 182 5.16 14.52 -17.84
N ALA A 183 5.83 13.85 -18.78
CA ALA A 183 6.56 14.52 -19.85
C ALA A 183 5.69 15.51 -20.66
N PRO A 184 6.25 16.64 -21.16
CA PRO A 184 5.51 17.57 -21.99
C PRO A 184 4.87 16.88 -23.21
N PRO A 185 3.62 17.23 -23.59
CA PRO A 185 3.01 16.67 -24.80
C PRO A 185 3.85 16.97 -26.04
N GLY A 186 3.98 15.98 -26.93
CA GLY A 186 4.78 16.11 -28.15
C GLY A 186 5.90 15.06 -28.26
N PRO A 187 6.79 15.19 -29.26
CA PRO A 187 7.88 14.24 -29.45
C PRO A 187 8.89 14.33 -28.32
N ILE A 188 9.25 13.18 -27.77
CA ILE A 188 10.36 13.04 -26.82
C ILE A 188 11.28 11.90 -27.25
N ARG A 189 12.55 12.03 -26.88
CA ARG A 189 13.54 10.96 -27.02
C ARG A 189 13.62 10.16 -25.73
N ILE A 190 13.68 8.83 -25.86
CA ILE A 190 13.99 7.91 -24.78
C ILE A 190 15.35 7.29 -25.08
N ASP A 191 16.25 7.35 -24.11
CA ASP A 191 17.58 6.75 -24.18
C ASP A 191 17.64 5.48 -23.34
N LEU A 192 18.19 4.44 -23.96
CA LEU A 192 18.26 3.09 -23.43
C LEU A 192 19.71 2.62 -23.35
N ALA A 193 19.99 1.76 -22.39
CA ALA A 193 21.26 1.05 -22.28
C ALA A 193 21.05 -0.46 -22.34
N GLN A 194 22.11 -1.17 -22.73
CA GLN A 194 22.18 -2.64 -22.78
C GLN A 194 21.05 -3.27 -23.63
N PRO A 195 20.99 -3.01 -24.96
CA PRO A 195 21.97 -2.29 -25.80
C PRO A 195 21.78 -0.76 -25.79
N ASP A 196 22.84 -0.03 -26.12
CA ASP A 196 22.78 1.43 -26.27
C ASP A 196 21.99 1.81 -27.53
N HIS A 197 20.84 2.44 -27.34
CA HIS A 197 19.91 2.83 -28.40
C HIS A 197 18.98 3.95 -27.91
N SER A 198 18.34 4.63 -28.86
CA SER A 198 17.36 5.66 -28.55
C SER A 198 16.16 5.55 -29.46
N VAL A 199 14.97 5.70 -28.89
CA VAL A 199 13.71 5.76 -29.63
C VAL A 199 13.05 7.11 -29.45
N GLU A 200 12.30 7.55 -30.46
CA GLU A 200 11.45 8.72 -30.36
C GLU A 200 10.00 8.28 -30.25
N ILE A 201 9.26 8.87 -29.31
CA ILE A 201 7.82 8.64 -29.15
C ILE A 201 7.11 9.99 -29.04
N ARG A 202 5.81 10.01 -29.31
CA ARG A 202 4.96 11.18 -29.07
C ARG A 202 4.14 11.01 -27.81
N ILE A 203 4.39 11.85 -26.81
CA ILE A 203 3.60 11.89 -25.57
C ILE A 203 2.19 12.43 -25.86
N PRO A 204 1.12 11.70 -25.48
CA PRO A 204 -0.25 12.14 -25.65
C PRO A 204 -0.60 13.41 -24.87
N VAL A 205 -1.62 14.15 -25.33
CA VAL A 205 -2.18 15.28 -24.59
C VAL A 205 -3.11 14.81 -23.48
N GLY A 206 -3.93 13.79 -23.75
CA GLY A 206 -4.96 13.30 -22.84
C GLY A 206 -4.41 12.40 -21.72
N GLU A 207 -5.00 12.55 -20.53
CA GLU A 207 -4.62 11.78 -19.34
C GLU A 207 -4.92 10.28 -19.48
N THR A 208 -6.02 9.93 -20.17
CA THR A 208 -6.39 8.53 -20.40
C THR A 208 -5.35 7.82 -21.26
N GLU A 209 -4.90 8.46 -22.34
CA GLU A 209 -3.84 7.95 -23.20
C GLU A 209 -2.49 7.91 -22.47
N ARG A 210 -2.19 8.88 -21.60
CA ARG A 210 -0.98 8.83 -20.74
C ARG A 210 -1.00 7.63 -19.79
N ARG A 211 -2.13 7.35 -19.14
CA ARG A 211 -2.28 6.12 -18.33
C ARG A 211 -2.18 4.85 -19.16
N ALA A 212 -2.64 4.86 -20.41
CA ALA A 212 -2.48 3.72 -21.31
C ALA A 212 -1.01 3.52 -21.71
N LEU A 213 -0.28 4.61 -21.99
CA LEU A 213 1.16 4.59 -22.26
C LEU A 213 1.95 3.98 -21.10
N VAL A 214 1.69 4.41 -19.86
CA VAL A 214 2.36 3.83 -18.68
C VAL A 214 2.07 2.34 -18.55
N ARG A 215 0.80 1.93 -18.70
CA ARG A 215 0.41 0.50 -18.66
C ARG A 215 0.93 -0.32 -19.84
N SER A 216 1.37 0.33 -20.92
CA SER A 216 1.91 -0.36 -22.09
C SER A 216 3.33 -0.89 -21.87
N VAL A 217 4.03 -0.45 -20.83
CA VAL A 217 5.37 -0.94 -20.50
C VAL A 217 5.36 -1.57 -19.11
N GLU A 218 6.09 -2.66 -18.94
CA GLU A 218 6.19 -3.33 -17.65
C GLU A 218 7.65 -3.65 -17.30
N SER A 219 7.98 -3.58 -16.02
CA SER A 219 9.33 -3.80 -15.52
C SER A 219 9.75 -5.26 -15.69
N TRP A 220 11.06 -5.49 -15.81
CA TRP A 220 11.60 -6.84 -15.89
C TRP A 220 11.29 -7.65 -14.64
N ALA A 221 10.61 -8.76 -14.89
CA ALA A 221 10.26 -9.76 -13.90
C ALA A 221 11.10 -11.02 -14.18
N GLU A 222 11.97 -11.41 -13.25
CA GLU A 222 12.68 -12.69 -13.37
C GLU A 222 11.65 -13.84 -13.45
N ALA A 223 11.94 -14.88 -14.23
CA ALA A 223 11.13 -16.10 -14.32
C ALA A 223 11.26 -16.97 -13.06
N GLY A 224 11.17 -16.35 -11.88
CA GLY A 224 11.32 -16.96 -10.57
C GLY A 224 9.97 -17.37 -9.98
N VAL A 225 9.94 -18.56 -9.39
CA VAL A 225 8.79 -19.09 -8.66
C VAL A 225 8.80 -18.49 -7.26
N GLY A 226 7.89 -17.55 -6.99
CA GLY A 226 7.68 -16.96 -5.67
C GLY A 226 6.91 -17.91 -4.75
N SER A 227 5.82 -18.47 -5.24
CA SER A 227 5.06 -19.49 -4.51
C SER A 227 4.34 -20.45 -5.45
N VAL A 228 3.98 -21.62 -4.94
CA VAL A 228 3.34 -22.69 -5.69
C VAL A 228 1.96 -22.95 -5.10
N ILE A 229 0.93 -23.02 -5.95
CA ILE A 229 -0.44 -23.28 -5.51
C ILE A 229 -0.57 -24.76 -5.12
N PRO A 230 -1.03 -25.10 -3.91
CA PRO A 230 -1.22 -26.50 -3.50
C PRO A 230 -2.15 -27.26 -4.45
N GLY A 231 -1.75 -28.46 -4.86
CA GLY A 231 -2.50 -29.33 -5.77
C GLY A 231 -2.40 -28.96 -7.26
N SER A 232 -1.69 -27.88 -7.60
CA SER A 232 -1.47 -27.44 -8.98
C SER A 232 -0.57 -28.40 -9.79
N PRO A 233 -0.50 -28.26 -11.12
CA PRO A 233 0.48 -28.94 -11.96
C PRO A 233 1.93 -28.79 -11.47
N ALA A 234 2.33 -27.58 -11.09
CA ALA A 234 3.66 -27.29 -10.56
C ALA A 234 3.93 -28.04 -9.24
N ASP A 235 2.98 -28.02 -8.32
CA ASP A 235 3.08 -28.74 -7.04
C ASP A 235 3.24 -30.25 -7.26
N LYS A 236 2.40 -30.84 -8.11
CA LYS A 236 2.46 -32.26 -8.49
C LYS A 236 3.79 -32.63 -9.16
N ALA A 237 4.41 -31.69 -9.86
CA ALA A 237 5.71 -31.86 -10.50
C ALA A 237 6.90 -31.58 -9.56
N GLY A 238 6.66 -31.15 -8.31
CA GLY A 238 7.71 -30.85 -7.33
C GLY A 238 8.50 -29.58 -7.65
N VAL A 239 7.86 -28.61 -8.30
CA VAL A 239 8.37 -27.23 -8.41
C VAL A 239 8.25 -26.57 -7.05
N GLU A 240 9.23 -25.77 -6.66
CA GLU A 240 9.30 -25.15 -5.33
C GLU A 240 9.51 -23.64 -5.42
N SER A 241 9.14 -22.94 -4.36
CA SER A 241 9.50 -21.53 -4.19
C SER A 241 11.03 -21.37 -4.23
N GLY A 242 11.50 -20.37 -4.96
CA GLY A 242 12.93 -20.12 -5.21
C GLY A 242 13.48 -20.76 -6.48
N ASP A 243 12.72 -21.62 -7.18
CA ASP A 243 13.10 -22.10 -8.50
C ASP A 243 13.13 -20.95 -9.50
N ARG A 244 14.12 -20.93 -10.40
CA ARG A 244 14.14 -20.03 -11.56
C ARG A 244 13.96 -20.82 -12.84
N VAL A 245 12.90 -20.56 -13.59
CA VAL A 245 12.65 -21.15 -14.91
C VAL A 245 13.63 -20.56 -15.92
N THR A 246 14.23 -21.43 -16.73
CA THR A 246 15.16 -21.03 -17.80
C THR A 246 14.71 -21.53 -19.18
N ALA A 247 13.84 -22.53 -19.25
CA ALA A 247 13.22 -22.96 -20.49
C ALA A 247 11.86 -23.64 -20.29
N VAL A 248 10.99 -23.54 -21.29
CA VAL A 248 9.67 -24.18 -21.38
C VAL A 248 9.58 -24.93 -22.70
N GLY A 249 9.48 -26.26 -22.66
CA GLY A 249 9.39 -27.10 -23.86
C GLY A 249 10.60 -26.98 -24.79
N GLY A 250 11.77 -26.71 -24.24
CA GLY A 250 13.01 -26.46 -25.00
C GLY A 250 13.18 -25.02 -25.51
N THR A 251 12.14 -24.18 -25.42
CA THR A 251 12.25 -22.73 -25.68
C THR A 251 12.87 -22.05 -24.47
N ALA A 252 14.01 -21.39 -24.66
CA ALA A 252 14.61 -20.58 -23.61
C ALA A 252 13.68 -19.41 -23.24
N VAL A 253 13.54 -19.13 -21.95
CA VAL A 253 12.79 -17.98 -21.44
C VAL A 253 13.69 -17.21 -20.48
N GLU A 254 13.70 -15.89 -20.62
CA GLU A 254 14.54 -15.03 -19.79
C GLU A 254 13.77 -14.33 -18.67
N ASN A 255 12.48 -14.09 -18.87
CA ASN A 255 11.64 -13.34 -17.94
C ASN A 255 10.26 -13.98 -17.75
N TRP A 256 9.53 -13.47 -16.76
CA TRP A 256 8.23 -13.97 -16.36
C TRP A 256 7.18 -13.87 -17.47
N PHE A 257 7.26 -12.85 -18.33
CA PHE A 257 6.31 -12.64 -19.42
C PHE A 257 6.48 -13.69 -20.53
N GLU A 258 7.73 -13.98 -20.89
CA GLU A 258 8.05 -15.07 -21.81
C GLU A 258 7.63 -16.42 -21.24
N PHE A 259 7.98 -16.69 -19.98
CA PHE A 259 7.54 -17.89 -19.28
C PHE A 259 6.01 -18.05 -19.31
N THR A 260 5.28 -17.01 -18.91
CA THR A 260 3.80 -17.04 -18.86
C THR A 260 3.21 -17.27 -20.24
N ARG A 261 3.68 -16.55 -21.28
CA ARG A 261 3.24 -16.74 -22.67
C ARG A 261 3.47 -18.17 -23.17
N GLU A 262 4.63 -18.75 -22.86
CA GLU A 262 4.94 -20.14 -23.23
C GLU A 262 4.03 -21.14 -22.50
N ILE A 263 3.67 -20.90 -21.24
CA ILE A 263 2.72 -21.75 -20.50
C ILE A 263 1.30 -21.62 -21.05
N GLU A 264 0.82 -20.38 -21.23
CA GLU A 264 -0.57 -20.11 -21.62
C GLU A 264 -0.91 -20.64 -23.02
N SER A 265 0.07 -20.69 -23.93
CA SER A 265 -0.09 -21.21 -25.28
C SER A 265 -0.19 -22.74 -25.39
N ARG A 266 -0.04 -23.47 -24.28
CA ARG A 266 0.02 -24.96 -24.26
C ARG A 266 -1.01 -25.60 -23.32
N PRO A 267 -2.32 -25.29 -23.46
CA PRO A 267 -3.36 -25.80 -22.58
C PRO A 267 -3.47 -27.33 -22.61
N GLY A 268 -3.31 -27.99 -21.45
CA GLY A 268 -3.47 -29.43 -21.32
C GLY A 268 -2.25 -30.25 -21.76
N GLU A 269 -1.18 -29.60 -22.21
CA GLU A 269 0.00 -30.28 -22.72
C GLU A 269 0.94 -30.72 -21.59
N ARG A 270 1.70 -31.79 -21.86
CA ARG A 270 2.83 -32.19 -21.02
C ARG A 270 4.08 -31.47 -21.52
N VAL A 271 4.62 -30.57 -20.72
CA VAL A 271 5.75 -29.71 -21.07
C VAL A 271 6.93 -29.97 -20.14
N GLU A 272 8.13 -30.01 -20.70
CA GLU A 272 9.36 -30.04 -19.90
C GLU A 272 9.76 -28.63 -19.50
N ILE A 273 9.87 -28.39 -18.20
CA ILE A 273 10.30 -27.12 -17.61
C ILE A 273 11.71 -27.29 -17.10
N THR A 274 12.63 -26.50 -17.65
CA THR A 274 14.01 -26.41 -17.15
C THR A 274 14.08 -25.32 -16.11
N LEU A 275 14.59 -25.67 -14.93
CA LEU A 275 14.64 -24.86 -13.73
C LEU A 275 16.07 -24.82 -13.19
N VAL A 276 16.42 -23.76 -12.48
CA VAL A 276 17.62 -23.69 -11.65
C VAL A 276 17.20 -23.59 -10.19
N ARG A 277 17.63 -24.57 -9.38
CA ARG A 277 17.43 -24.60 -7.91
C ARG A 277 18.79 -24.69 -7.24
N GLU A 278 19.11 -23.72 -6.38
CA GLU A 278 20.41 -23.65 -5.69
C GLU A 278 21.62 -23.78 -6.64
N GLY A 279 21.51 -23.18 -7.84
CA GLY A 279 22.55 -23.22 -8.87
C GLY A 279 22.65 -24.54 -9.66
N ARG A 280 21.79 -25.53 -9.40
CA ARG A 280 21.72 -26.78 -10.15
C ARG A 280 20.57 -26.74 -11.15
N GLU A 281 20.84 -27.20 -12.37
CA GLU A 281 19.80 -27.38 -13.38
C GLU A 281 18.94 -28.61 -13.07
N ILE A 282 17.63 -28.44 -13.16
CA ILE A 282 16.62 -29.44 -12.88
C ILE A 282 15.59 -29.40 -14.01
N VAL A 283 15.25 -30.55 -14.56
CA VAL A 283 14.14 -30.67 -15.52
C VAL A 283 12.93 -31.31 -14.83
N ARG A 284 11.75 -30.73 -15.03
CA ARG A 284 10.47 -31.24 -14.55
C ARG A 284 9.47 -31.33 -15.68
N ALA A 285 8.86 -32.50 -15.84
CA ALA A 285 7.73 -32.65 -16.75
C ALA A 285 6.44 -32.27 -16.02
N VAL A 286 5.77 -31.24 -16.51
CA VAL A 286 4.56 -30.66 -15.93
C VAL A 286 3.41 -30.88 -16.92
N ILE A 287 2.27 -31.38 -16.44
CA ILE A 287 1.06 -31.49 -17.26
C ILE A 287 0.21 -30.27 -16.95
N LEU A 288 0.17 -29.31 -17.86
CA LEU A 288 -0.51 -28.03 -17.64
C LEU A 288 -2.02 -28.24 -17.54
N ASP A 289 -2.65 -27.52 -16.62
CA ASP A 289 -4.10 -27.44 -16.61
C ASP A 289 -4.55 -26.57 -17.79
N ALA A 290 -5.80 -26.76 -18.21
CA ALA A 290 -6.39 -25.99 -19.29
C ALA A 290 -7.66 -25.31 -18.79
N GLU A 291 -7.62 -23.98 -18.74
CA GLU A 291 -8.71 -23.14 -18.25
C GLU A 291 -9.28 -22.30 -19.39
N GLU A 292 -10.56 -21.95 -19.32
CA GLU A 292 -11.17 -21.00 -20.25
C GLU A 292 -11.12 -19.59 -19.66
N GLU A 293 -10.40 -18.68 -20.32
CA GLU A 293 -10.36 -17.25 -20.00
C GLU A 293 -10.80 -16.46 -21.24
N GLY A 294 -11.86 -15.65 -21.11
CA GLY A 294 -12.34 -14.81 -22.21
C GLY A 294 -12.77 -15.58 -23.49
N GLY A 295 -13.12 -16.86 -23.37
CA GLY A 295 -13.45 -17.73 -24.51
C GLY A 295 -12.24 -18.34 -25.23
N VAL A 296 -11.04 -18.17 -24.68
CA VAL A 296 -9.80 -18.80 -25.16
C VAL A 296 -9.34 -19.82 -24.12
N ARG A 297 -8.88 -20.99 -24.57
CA ARG A 297 -8.26 -21.98 -23.68
C ARG A 297 -6.81 -21.62 -23.44
N VAL A 298 -6.43 -21.49 -22.18
CA VAL A 298 -5.08 -21.13 -21.74
C VAL A 298 -4.50 -22.20 -20.83
N GLY A 299 -3.20 -22.44 -20.96
CA GLY A 299 -2.45 -23.32 -20.06
C GLY A 299 -2.19 -22.66 -18.72
N LYS A 300 -2.32 -23.41 -17.63
CA LYS A 300 -1.98 -22.94 -16.28
C LYS A 300 -1.04 -23.93 -15.59
N MET A 301 0.01 -23.40 -14.99
CA MET A 301 1.01 -24.18 -14.23
C MET A 301 0.78 -24.11 -12.72
N GLY A 302 0.16 -23.02 -12.22
CA GLY A 302 -0.17 -22.82 -10.82
C GLY A 302 0.99 -22.31 -9.95
N VAL A 303 1.74 -21.34 -10.46
CA VAL A 303 2.83 -20.65 -9.76
C VAL A 303 2.60 -19.14 -9.75
N TYR A 304 3.07 -18.47 -8.70
CA TYR A 304 3.12 -17.00 -8.63
C TYR A 304 4.55 -16.52 -8.78
N GLN A 305 4.70 -15.36 -9.41
CA GLN A 305 5.99 -14.69 -9.62
C GLN A 305 6.68 -14.36 -8.28
N SER A 306 8.01 -14.46 -8.25
CA SER A 306 8.81 -13.85 -7.19
C SER A 306 8.83 -12.32 -7.31
N VAL A 307 8.57 -11.60 -6.21
CA VAL A 307 8.65 -10.13 -6.19
C VAL A 307 10.10 -9.68 -6.41
N GLY A 308 10.30 -8.68 -7.26
CA GLY A 308 11.62 -8.08 -7.55
C GLY A 308 12.20 -7.29 -6.35
N ALA A 309 13.46 -6.87 -6.46
CA ALA A 309 14.10 -6.05 -5.43
C ALA A 309 13.42 -4.67 -5.31
N VAL A 310 13.04 -4.32 -4.08
CA VAL A 310 12.48 -3.01 -3.73
C VAL A 310 13.58 -2.14 -3.15
N SER A 311 13.75 -0.93 -3.69
CA SER A 311 14.53 0.14 -3.08
C SER A 311 13.59 1.19 -2.48
N TYR A 312 14.10 1.96 -1.53
CA TYR A 312 13.39 3.10 -0.99
C TYR A 312 13.97 4.38 -1.56
N SER A 313 13.14 5.16 -2.25
CA SER A 313 13.54 6.46 -2.81
C SER A 313 13.33 7.53 -1.74
N PRO A 314 14.37 8.29 -1.34
CA PRO A 314 14.25 9.33 -0.32
C PRO A 314 13.24 10.40 -0.75
N VAL A 315 12.33 10.78 0.13
CA VAL A 315 11.36 11.85 -0.12
C VAL A 315 11.60 12.98 0.89
N PRO A 316 11.89 14.22 0.45
CA PRO A 316 12.06 15.32 1.38
C PRO A 316 10.72 15.66 2.05
N LEU A 317 10.77 16.19 3.28
CA LEU A 317 9.57 16.38 4.12
C LEU A 317 8.48 17.23 3.44
N ASN A 318 8.84 18.22 2.64
CA ASN A 318 7.89 19.07 1.91
C ASN A 318 7.14 18.32 0.81
N GLU A 319 7.72 17.27 0.23
CA GLU A 319 7.09 16.41 -0.77
C GLU A 319 6.30 15.27 -0.11
N ALA A 320 6.78 14.76 1.04
CA ALA A 320 6.09 13.73 1.82
C ALA A 320 4.68 14.16 2.28
N VAL A 321 4.44 15.47 2.45
CA VAL A 321 3.14 16.07 2.80
C VAL A 321 2.07 15.80 1.73
N VAL A 322 2.46 15.60 0.46
CA VAL A 322 1.52 15.29 -0.64
C VAL A 322 0.97 13.86 -0.54
N TYR A 323 1.70 12.97 0.13
CA TYR A 323 1.32 11.58 0.32
C TYR A 323 0.52 11.32 1.61
N GLY A 324 0.55 12.26 2.56
CA GLY A 324 -0.25 12.22 3.79
C GLY A 324 -1.71 12.51 3.50
#